data_AF-J3HXH1-F1
#
_entry.id   AF-J3HXH1-F1
#
_cell.length_a   1.000
_cell.length_b   1.000
_cell.length_c   1.000
_cell.angle_alpha   90.00
_cell.angle_beta   90.00
_cell.angle_gamma   90.00
#
_symmetry.space_group_name_H-M   'P 1'
#
loop_
_entity.id
_entity.type
_entity.pdbx_description
1 polymer ?
#
loop_
_entity_poly.entity_id
_entity_poly.type
_entity_poly.pdbx_seq_one_letter_code
_entity_poly.pdbx_strand_id
1 'polypeptide(L)'
;MMRTLFAAALALGAVTGAAEAMPLASLDTNANGDVIAIAGGCGPGWHRGPNGGCLRNYANPAAHACPRGYHIGPGGACRGNGR
;
A
#
# COMPACT_ATOMS: atom_id res chain seq x y z
N MET A 1 15.12 -50.08 -30.43
CA MET A 1 14.73 -49.95 -29.02
C MET A 1 15.27 -48.68 -28.37
N MET A 2 16.59 -48.43 -28.31
CA MET A 2 17.14 -47.23 -27.64
C MET A 2 16.69 -45.89 -28.24
N ARG A 3 16.64 -45.79 -29.58
CA ARG A 3 16.27 -44.53 -30.28
C ARG A 3 14.83 -44.09 -30.02
N THR A 4 13.90 -45.02 -29.82
CA THR A 4 12.50 -44.72 -29.52
C THR A 4 12.31 -44.25 -28.07
N LEU A 5 13.14 -44.75 -27.14
CA LEU A 5 13.14 -44.32 -25.73
C LEU A 5 13.63 -42.88 -25.57
N PHE A 6 14.67 -42.49 -26.31
CA PHE A 6 15.16 -41.10 -26.31
C PHE A 6 14.14 -40.11 -26.87
N ALA A 7 13.45 -40.46 -27.96
CA ALA A 7 12.42 -39.62 -28.54
C ALA A 7 11.23 -39.42 -27.59
N ALA A 8 10.81 -40.47 -26.88
CA ALA A 8 9.74 -40.40 -25.89
C ALA A 8 10.12 -39.51 -24.69
N ALA A 9 11.35 -39.63 -24.18
CA ALA A 9 11.83 -38.82 -23.07
C ALA A 9 11.90 -37.33 -23.41
N LEU A 10 12.35 -36.99 -24.63
CA LEU A 10 12.41 -35.60 -25.09
C LEU A 10 11.01 -35.00 -25.27
N ALA A 11 10.06 -35.78 -25.78
CA ALA A 11 8.67 -35.36 -25.94
C ALA A 11 7.97 -35.09 -24.59
N LEU A 12 8.24 -35.93 -23.57
CA LEU A 12 7.70 -35.75 -22.22
C LEU A 12 8.32 -34.55 -21.49
N GLY A 13 9.62 -34.29 -21.70
CA GLY A 13 10.32 -33.15 -21.09
C GLY A 13 9.87 -31.79 -21.62
N ALA A 14 9.32 -31.73 -22.84
CA ALA A 14 8.85 -30.49 -23.46
C ALA A 14 7.53 -29.94 -22.87
N VAL A 15 6.83 -30.72 -22.04
CA VAL A 15 5.52 -30.34 -21.47
C VAL A 15 5.64 -29.71 -20.07
N THR A 16 6.84 -29.61 -19.50
CA THR A 16 7.03 -29.17 -18.09
C THR A 16 7.15 -27.64 -17.90
N GLY A 17 6.96 -26.84 -18.95
CA GLY A 17 7.23 -25.40 -18.93
C GLY A 17 5.99 -24.53 -19.07
N ALA A 18 5.20 -24.39 -18.00
CA ALA A 18 4.35 -23.21 -17.76
C ALA A 18 3.81 -23.25 -16.32
N ALA A 19 4.70 -23.22 -15.33
CA ALA A 19 4.30 -22.75 -14.01
C ALA A 19 4.20 -21.22 -14.12
N GLU A 20 3.04 -20.74 -14.58
CA GLU A 20 2.65 -19.33 -14.48
C GLU A 20 2.49 -19.01 -12.99
N ALA A 21 3.62 -18.81 -12.30
CA ALA A 21 3.63 -18.18 -11.00
C ALA A 21 3.07 -16.78 -11.23
N MET A 22 1.81 -16.58 -10.83
CA MET A 22 1.12 -15.29 -10.88
C MET A 22 2.14 -14.18 -10.56
N PRO A 23 2.56 -13.38 -11.56
CA PRO A 23 3.53 -12.33 -11.34
C PRO A 23 2.97 -11.48 -10.20
N LEU A 24 3.81 -11.15 -9.22
CA LEU A 24 3.43 -10.25 -8.16
C LEU A 24 3.16 -8.89 -8.82
N ALA A 25 1.91 -8.66 -9.24
CA ALA A 25 1.52 -7.44 -9.90
C ALA A 25 1.81 -6.30 -8.93
N SER A 26 2.53 -5.28 -9.39
CA SER A 26 2.72 -4.07 -8.61
C SER A 26 1.34 -3.52 -8.29
N LEU A 27 0.97 -3.50 -7.01
CA LEU A 27 -0.20 -2.77 -6.56
C LEU A 27 0.07 -1.31 -6.92
N ASP A 28 -0.58 -0.83 -7.96
CA ASP A 28 -0.54 0.57 -8.31
C ASP A 28 -1.13 1.32 -7.12
N THR A 29 -0.28 2.05 -6.39
CA THR A 29 -0.71 2.86 -5.24
C THR A 29 -1.61 4.03 -5.69
N ASN A 30 -1.77 4.23 -7.01
CA ASN A 30 -2.74 5.11 -7.65
C ASN A 30 -3.96 4.38 -8.22
N ALA A 31 -4.14 3.06 -8.02
CA ALA A 31 -5.41 2.35 -8.28
C ALA A 31 -6.54 2.77 -7.31
N ASN A 32 -6.46 3.98 -6.76
CA ASN A 32 -7.46 4.64 -5.94
C ASN A 32 -8.46 5.42 -6.82
N GLY A 33 -8.88 4.85 -7.94
CA GLY A 33 -9.93 5.47 -8.78
C GLY A 33 -11.27 5.53 -8.04
N ASP A 34 -11.55 4.53 -7.20
CA ASP A 34 -12.86 4.34 -6.59
C ASP A 34 -12.87 4.49 -5.05
N VAL A 35 -11.70 4.58 -4.41
CA VAL A 35 -11.58 4.64 -2.94
C VAL A 35 -10.78 5.86 -2.49
N ILE A 36 -11.51 6.87 -2.01
CA ILE A 36 -10.91 8.07 -1.39
C ILE A 36 -10.66 7.76 0.09
N ALA A 37 -9.39 7.76 0.50
CA ALA A 37 -9.03 7.54 1.90
C ALA A 37 -9.46 8.74 2.78
N ILE A 38 -10.57 8.59 3.50
CA ILE A 38 -11.03 9.58 4.49
C ILE A 38 -9.92 9.78 5.53
N ALA A 39 -9.47 11.03 5.71
CA ALA A 39 -8.46 11.41 6.70
C ALA A 39 -7.12 10.62 6.59
N GLY A 40 -6.72 10.19 5.39
CA GLY A 40 -5.51 9.37 5.19
C GLY A 40 -5.65 7.92 5.70
N GLY A 41 -6.89 7.48 5.89
CA GLY A 41 -7.25 6.13 6.35
C GLY A 41 -7.37 5.98 7.87
N CYS A 42 -7.19 7.05 8.65
CA CYS A 42 -7.29 7.01 10.11
C CYS A 42 -8.65 7.47 10.67
N GLY A 43 -9.55 7.95 9.80
CA GLY A 43 -10.87 8.45 10.21
C GLY A 43 -10.85 9.88 10.80
N PRO A 44 -12.04 10.44 11.08
CA PRO A 44 -12.19 11.84 11.49
C PRO A 44 -11.47 12.20 12.78
N GLY A 45 -10.70 13.28 12.77
CA GLY A 45 -9.93 13.73 13.94
C GLY A 45 -8.64 12.95 14.18
N TRP A 46 -8.18 12.17 13.20
CA TRP A 46 -6.91 11.44 13.25
C TRP A 46 -6.08 11.64 11.98
N HIS A 47 -4.78 11.43 12.07
CA HIS A 47 -3.86 11.44 10.95
C HIS A 47 -2.89 10.27 11.01
N ARG A 48 -2.34 9.90 9.86
CA ARG A 48 -1.30 8.87 9.79
C ARG A 48 0.04 9.50 10.15
N GLY A 49 0.68 8.99 11.20
CA GLY A 49 2.00 9.43 11.65
C GLY A 49 3.14 8.84 10.82
N PRO A 50 4.39 9.28 11.07
CA PRO A 50 5.57 8.82 10.34
C PRO A 50 5.80 7.30 10.41
N ASN A 51 5.39 6.67 11.52
CA ASN A 51 5.52 5.23 11.73
C ASN A 51 4.30 4.43 11.22
N GLY A 52 3.44 5.04 10.40
CA GLY A 52 2.25 4.40 9.82
C GLY A 52 1.05 4.24 10.76
N GLY A 53 1.19 4.52 12.06
CA GLY A 53 0.10 4.49 13.03
C GLY A 53 -0.85 5.69 12.94
N CYS A 54 -2.05 5.55 13.50
CA CYS A 54 -3.03 6.64 13.59
C CYS A 54 -2.85 7.46 14.87
N LEU A 55 -2.64 8.76 14.70
CA LEU A 55 -2.41 9.74 15.76
C LEU A 55 -3.57 10.72 15.83
N ARG A 56 -3.98 11.10 17.04
CA ARG A 56 -5.12 12.00 17.22
C ARG A 56 -4.73 13.40 16.76
N ASN A 57 -5.61 14.05 16.01
CA ASN A 57 -5.49 15.48 15.73
C ASN A 57 -5.83 16.19 17.03
N TYR A 58 -4.82 16.50 17.83
CA TYR A 58 -4.97 17.30 19.03
C TYR A 58 -3.64 17.94 19.42
N ALA A 59 -3.45 19.16 18.95
CA ALA A 59 -2.44 20.09 19.43
C ALA A 59 -3.06 20.96 20.56
N ASN A 60 -2.45 20.97 21.75
CA ASN A 60 -2.70 22.03 22.74
C ASN A 60 -2.07 23.32 22.18
N PRO A 61 -2.82 24.37 21.80
CA PRO A 61 -2.28 25.55 21.13
C PRO A 61 -1.29 26.35 21.98
N ALA A 62 -1.27 26.16 23.31
CA ALA A 62 -0.24 26.73 24.17
C ALA A 62 1.11 25.99 24.08
N ALA A 63 1.10 24.73 23.61
CA ALA A 63 2.26 23.85 23.49
C ALA A 63 2.52 23.40 22.04
N HIS A 64 1.72 23.84 21.07
CA HIS A 64 1.77 23.43 19.68
C HIS A 64 1.41 24.60 18.77
N ALA A 65 2.08 24.67 17.62
CA ALA A 65 1.89 25.74 16.64
C ALA A 65 0.51 25.74 15.95
N CYS A 66 -0.27 24.66 16.06
CA CYS A 66 -1.54 24.51 15.37
C CYS A 66 -2.76 24.68 16.30
N PRO A 67 -3.91 25.18 15.79
CA PRO A 67 -5.14 25.25 16.56
C PRO A 67 -5.56 23.88 17.10
N ARG A 68 -6.41 23.88 18.14
CA ARG A 68 -6.95 22.65 18.72
C ARG A 68 -7.46 21.76 17.62
N GLY A 69 -7.09 20.50 17.66
CA GLY A 69 -7.36 19.41 16.71
C GLY A 69 -6.99 19.60 15.25
N TYR A 70 -5.92 20.35 15.05
CA TYR A 70 -5.05 20.19 13.89
C TYR A 70 -3.73 19.53 14.33
N HIS A 71 -2.99 18.98 13.37
CA HIS A 71 -1.61 18.51 13.56
C HIS A 71 -0.68 19.22 12.57
N ILE A 72 0.62 19.20 12.85
CA ILE A 72 1.65 19.74 11.95
C ILE A 72 1.87 18.73 10.83
N GLY A 73 1.52 19.11 9.61
CA GLY A 73 1.73 18.34 8.40
C GLY A 73 2.99 18.75 7.63
N PRO A 74 3.17 18.21 6.42
CA PRO A 74 4.29 18.56 5.53
C PRO A 74 4.40 20.07 5.32
N GLY A 75 5.62 20.59 5.35
CA GLY A 75 5.89 22.03 5.23
C GLY A 75 5.45 22.88 6.42
N GLY A 76 5.12 22.26 7.56
CA GLY A 76 4.69 22.98 8.77
C GLY A 76 3.21 23.39 8.76
N ALA A 77 2.45 23.02 7.72
CA ALA A 77 1.05 23.40 7.58
C ALA A 77 0.14 22.64 8.56
N CYS A 78 -0.82 23.33 9.17
CA CYS A 78 -1.79 22.70 10.07
C CYS A 78 -2.87 21.93 9.30
N ARG A 79 -3.12 20.66 9.66
CA ARG A 79 -4.14 19.81 9.01
C ARG A 79 -5.11 19.19 10.01
N GLY A 80 -6.40 19.23 9.68
CA GLY A 80 -7.50 18.81 10.56
C GLY A 80 -8.05 17.41 10.32
N ASN A 81 -7.66 16.75 9.22
CA ASN A 81 -8.11 15.43 8.75
C ASN A 81 -9.47 14.97 9.34
N GLY A 82 -10.57 15.34 8.68
CA GLY A 82 -11.94 15.04 9.11
C GLY A 82 -12.46 15.98 10.21
N ARG A 83 -12.15 17.27 10.08
CA ARG A 83 -12.76 18.40 10.79
C ARG A 83 -13.29 19.40 9.79
#